data_AF-A0A9W2WI92-F1
#
_entry.id   AF-A0A9W2WI92-F1
#
_cell.length_a   1.000
_cell.length_b   1.000
_cell.length_c   1.000
_cell.angle_alpha   90.00
_cell.angle_beta   90.00
_cell.angle_gamma   90.00
#
_symmetry.space_group_name_H-M   'P 1'
#
loop_
_entity.id
_entity.type
_entity.pdbx_description
1 polymer ?
#
loop_
_entity_poly.entity_id
_entity_poly.type
_entity_poly.pdbx_seq_one_letter_code
_entity_poly.pdbx_strand_id
1 'polypeptide(L)'
;MITTEAAAESAVPAVLGDAEATGAPEREQLVWPWKDAAIRALVQRIHQLQAERAQAFRRLEEGHLEGFQVVDAGAGPESRGRSLRIPACRRGHRQYLSSGPPYDFPRYRSTVHEVTQAFAAASREVLAVEAELAGPRAQPLLASHVRRLQQLEETRLATVALLQLMGTPELTGQDSLQMHQLKMKVIKTMEAISEVLQDLRFDAESAE
;
A
#
# COMPACT_ATOMS: atom_id res chain seq x y z
N MET A 1 -50.34 -38.54 2.53
CA MET A 1 -49.82 -38.84 1.18
C MET A 1 -48.46 -38.13 1.10
N ILE A 2 -47.40 -38.78 1.59
CA ILE A 2 -46.17 -39.20 0.85
C ILE A 2 -45.40 -38.01 0.24
N THR A 3 -44.11 -37.75 0.50
CA THR A 3 -43.00 -38.58 0.99
C THR A 3 -41.80 -37.70 1.43
N THR A 4 -41.00 -38.22 2.35
CA THR A 4 -39.66 -37.81 2.82
C THR A 4 -38.55 -38.36 1.92
N GLU A 5 -37.47 -37.61 1.66
CA GLU A 5 -36.09 -38.11 1.35
C GLU A 5 -35.14 -36.88 1.37
N ALA A 6 -34.20 -36.69 2.29
CA ALA A 6 -32.99 -37.43 2.68
C ALA A 6 -31.75 -37.14 1.80
N ALA A 7 -30.78 -36.48 2.44
CA ALA A 7 -29.33 -36.59 2.34
C ALA A 7 -28.64 -36.81 0.97
N ALA A 8 -27.79 -35.84 0.62
CA ALA A 8 -26.47 -36.13 0.07
C ALA A 8 -25.49 -35.05 0.54
N GLU A 9 -24.93 -35.26 1.72
CA GLU A 9 -23.60 -34.77 2.09
C GLU A 9 -22.60 -35.13 0.98
N SER A 10 -21.96 -34.14 0.40
CA SER A 10 -20.76 -34.34 -0.40
C SER A 10 -19.55 -34.15 0.52
N ALA A 11 -19.17 -35.25 1.17
CA ALA A 11 -17.93 -35.41 1.91
C ALA A 11 -16.99 -36.29 1.09
N VAL A 12 -15.82 -35.78 0.69
CA VAL A 12 -14.65 -36.58 0.34
C VAL A 12 -13.38 -35.72 0.49
N PRO A 13 -12.24 -36.24 0.95
CA PRO A 13 -12.00 -36.85 2.25
C PRO A 13 -10.82 -36.18 2.98
N ALA A 14 -10.82 -36.27 4.31
CA ALA A 14 -9.65 -36.05 5.14
C ALA A 14 -8.63 -37.18 4.90
N VAL A 15 -7.46 -36.83 4.38
CA VAL A 15 -6.23 -37.59 4.63
C VAL A 15 -5.50 -36.89 5.76
N LEU A 16 -5.60 -37.49 6.95
CA LEU A 16 -4.66 -37.31 8.04
C LEU A 16 -3.30 -37.79 7.56
N GLY A 17 -2.36 -36.84 7.41
CA GLY A 17 -0.94 -37.11 7.32
C GLY A 17 -0.27 -36.27 8.39
N ASP A 18 0.07 -36.91 9.51
CA ASP A 18 0.99 -36.39 10.51
C ASP A 18 2.30 -35.98 9.83
N ALA A 19 2.56 -34.68 9.81
CA ALA A 19 3.90 -34.13 9.68
C ALA A 19 4.06 -33.13 10.82
N GLU A 20 4.40 -33.71 11.97
CA GLU A 20 4.94 -33.02 13.12
C GLU A 20 6.12 -32.12 12.72
N ALA A 21 6.17 -30.95 13.35
CA ALA A 21 7.27 -30.01 13.42
C ALA A 21 7.69 -29.30 12.12
N THR A 22 7.27 -28.03 11.99
CA THR A 22 8.21 -26.88 12.02
C THR A 22 7.41 -25.61 12.34
N GLY A 23 7.61 -25.11 13.56
CA GLY A 23 7.33 -23.74 14.01
C GLY A 23 6.11 -23.04 13.42
N ALA A 24 4.95 -23.16 14.08
CA ALA A 24 4.01 -22.05 14.07
C ALA A 24 4.82 -20.80 14.45
N PRO A 25 4.80 -19.71 13.65
CA PRO A 25 5.43 -18.49 14.11
C PRO A 25 4.68 -18.17 15.39
N GLU A 26 5.41 -18.16 16.51
CA GLU A 26 4.98 -17.53 17.74
C GLU A 26 4.22 -16.29 17.29
N ARG A 27 2.93 -16.23 17.64
CA ARG A 27 2.21 -14.96 17.57
C ARG A 27 3.05 -14.06 18.44
N GLU A 28 3.96 -13.30 17.83
CA GLU A 28 4.76 -12.29 18.49
C GLU A 28 3.71 -11.51 19.25
N GLN A 29 3.64 -11.78 20.56
CA GLN A 29 2.88 -10.95 21.45
C GLN A 29 3.67 -9.66 21.35
N LEU A 30 3.24 -8.80 20.42
CA LEU A 30 3.72 -7.45 20.27
C LEU A 30 3.33 -6.81 21.59
N VAL A 31 4.23 -6.95 22.57
CA VAL A 31 4.17 -6.21 23.81
C VAL A 31 4.49 -4.81 23.37
N TRP A 32 3.43 -4.12 22.97
CA TRP A 32 3.57 -2.78 22.46
C TRP A 32 4.21 -1.93 23.54
N PRO A 33 5.29 -1.18 23.23
CA PRO A 33 6.03 -0.41 24.21
C PRO A 33 5.16 0.69 24.86
N TRP A 34 4.00 0.96 24.28
CA TRP A 34 3.06 1.98 24.72
C TRP A 34 1.87 1.45 25.54
N LYS A 35 1.82 0.16 25.90
CA LYS A 35 0.71 -0.41 26.69
C LYS A 35 0.42 0.41 27.97
N ASP A 36 1.47 0.83 28.67
CA ASP A 36 1.37 1.61 29.91
C ASP A 36 1.56 3.13 29.72
N ALA A 37 1.67 3.60 28.46
CA ALA A 37 1.98 5.00 28.18
C ALA A 37 0.76 5.93 28.39
N ALA A 38 0.97 7.21 28.67
CA ALA A 38 -0.12 8.19 28.77
C ALA A 38 -0.93 8.33 27.45
N ILE A 39 -2.16 8.85 27.50
CA ILE A 39 -3.01 9.04 26.30
C ILE A 39 -2.33 10.00 25.32
N ARG A 40 -1.72 11.08 25.81
CA ARG A 40 -0.92 12.01 25.01
C ARG A 40 0.22 11.31 24.26
N ALA A 41 0.87 10.32 24.88
CA ALA A 41 1.95 9.56 24.23
C ALA A 41 1.42 8.67 23.09
N LEU A 42 0.24 8.06 23.25
CA LEU A 42 -0.43 7.32 22.16
C LEU A 42 -0.78 8.23 20.99
N VAL A 43 -1.32 9.42 21.26
CA VAL A 43 -1.65 10.38 20.21
C VAL A 43 -0.41 10.88 19.50
N GLN A 44 0.66 11.22 20.23
CA GLN A 44 1.95 11.56 19.64
C GLN A 44 2.49 10.44 18.74
N ARG A 45 2.36 9.18 19.18
CA ARG A 45 2.75 8.03 18.35
C ARG A 45 1.92 7.93 17.08
N ILE A 46 0.61 8.20 17.12
CA ILE A 46 -0.24 8.25 15.92
C ILE A 46 0.24 9.33 14.93
N HIS A 47 0.58 10.53 15.40
CA HIS A 47 1.14 11.57 14.53
C HIS A 47 2.46 11.12 13.89
N GLN A 48 3.33 10.50 14.67
CA GLN A 48 4.60 9.95 14.17
C GLN A 48 4.35 8.88 13.10
N LEU A 49 3.38 7.98 13.31
CA LEU A 49 3.00 6.97 12.33
C LEU A 49 2.43 7.59 11.04
N GLN A 50 1.73 8.72 11.11
CA GLN A 50 1.31 9.44 9.90
C GLN A 50 2.50 10.04 9.14
N ALA A 51 3.49 10.58 9.86
CA ALA A 51 4.71 11.09 9.23
C ALA A 51 5.53 9.98 8.55
N GLU A 52 5.66 8.82 9.19
CA GLU A 52 6.31 7.63 8.62
C GLU A 52 5.59 7.15 7.36
N ARG A 53 4.26 7.07 7.38
CA ARG A 53 3.45 6.76 6.18
C ARG A 53 3.64 7.77 5.07
N ALA A 54 3.60 9.06 5.37
CA ALA A 54 3.82 10.10 4.37
C ALA A 54 5.21 10.00 3.74
N GLN A 55 6.24 9.67 4.53
CA GLN A 55 7.58 9.42 4.01
C GLN A 55 7.64 8.17 3.13
N ALA A 56 6.98 7.08 3.53
CA ALA A 56 6.91 5.86 2.75
C ALA A 56 6.20 6.07 1.40
N PHE A 57 5.14 6.90 1.35
CA PHE A 57 4.52 7.33 0.09
C PHE A 57 5.50 8.09 -0.82
N ARG A 58 6.23 9.08 -0.28
CA ARG A 58 7.20 9.84 -1.08
C ARG A 58 8.29 8.94 -1.67
N ARG A 59 8.82 8.00 -0.87
CA ARG A 59 9.82 7.02 -1.35
C ARG A 59 9.28 6.12 -2.48
N LEU A 60 8.00 5.76 -2.41
CA LEU A 60 7.35 4.97 -3.47
C LEU A 60 7.22 5.78 -4.76
N GLU A 61 6.84 7.06 -4.67
CA GLU A 61 6.74 7.97 -5.81
C GLU A 61 8.11 8.26 -6.43
N GLU A 62 9.13 8.51 -5.61
CA GLU A 62 10.53 8.68 -6.03
C GLU A 62 11.04 7.42 -6.73
N GLY A 63 10.81 6.22 -6.17
CA GLY A 63 11.19 4.95 -6.81
C GLY A 63 10.47 4.67 -8.13
N HIS A 64 9.25 5.20 -8.30
CA HIS A 64 8.52 5.14 -9.57
C HIS A 64 9.12 6.09 -10.63
N LEU A 65 9.60 7.27 -10.22
CA LEU A 65 10.25 8.25 -11.09
C LEU A 65 11.71 7.90 -11.43
N GLU A 66 12.48 7.33 -10.50
CA GLU A 66 13.87 6.90 -10.73
C GLU A 66 13.98 5.69 -11.67
N GLY A 67 12.93 4.89 -11.82
CA GLY A 67 12.83 3.84 -12.85
C GLY A 67 12.76 4.39 -14.29
N PHE A 68 12.58 5.71 -14.45
CA PHE A 68 12.56 6.42 -15.71
C PHE A 68 13.85 7.23 -15.89
N GLN A 69 14.98 6.58 -16.15
CA GLN A 69 16.16 7.33 -16.60
C GLN A 69 15.91 7.82 -18.04
N VAL A 70 15.77 9.14 -18.20
CA VAL A 70 15.87 9.84 -19.47
C VAL A 70 17.33 9.78 -19.91
N VAL A 71 17.69 8.74 -20.67
CA VAL A 71 18.96 8.74 -21.41
C VAL A 71 18.65 9.37 -22.76
N ASP A 72 19.13 10.60 -22.93
CA ASP A 72 19.08 11.36 -24.17
C ASP A 72 19.84 10.60 -25.27
N ALA A 73 19.11 9.87 -26.11
CA ALA A 73 19.67 9.06 -27.19
C ALA A 73 19.93 9.94 -28.41
N GLY A 74 21.04 10.68 -28.39
CA GLY A 74 21.62 11.30 -29.57
C GLY A 74 22.03 10.24 -30.60
N ALA A 75 21.16 9.99 -31.59
CA ALA A 75 21.43 9.04 -32.67
C ALA A 75 21.98 9.76 -33.91
N GLY A 76 23.29 9.60 -34.16
CA GLY A 76 23.90 9.81 -35.48
C GLY A 76 23.81 8.53 -36.33
N PRO A 77 23.65 8.60 -37.66
CA PRO A 77 23.53 7.41 -38.49
C PRO A 77 24.89 7.04 -39.09
N GLU A 78 25.41 5.85 -38.80
CA GLU A 78 26.43 5.25 -39.66
C GLU A 78 26.13 3.80 -40.03
N SER A 79 26.31 3.59 -41.33
CA SER A 79 26.18 2.40 -42.14
C SER A 79 26.78 1.10 -41.59
N ARG A 80 26.20 -0.05 -41.99
CA ARG A 80 26.92 -1.14 -42.68
C ARG A 80 26.00 -2.29 -43.08
N GLY A 81 26.30 -2.86 -44.25
CA GLY A 81 25.58 -3.96 -44.87
C GLY A 81 26.11 -5.36 -44.56
N ARG A 82 25.49 -6.30 -45.28
CA ARG A 82 25.72 -7.76 -45.43
C ARG A 82 25.21 -8.69 -44.32
N SER A 83 24.20 -9.46 -44.74
CA SER A 83 23.96 -10.90 -44.56
C SER A 83 24.68 -11.63 -43.44
N LEU A 84 23.89 -12.22 -42.55
CA LEU A 84 23.93 -13.65 -42.17
C LEU A 84 22.63 -14.01 -41.43
N ARG A 85 22.01 -15.12 -41.84
CA ARG A 85 20.76 -15.67 -41.28
C ARG A 85 20.99 -16.23 -39.87
N ILE A 86 20.35 -15.68 -38.81
CA ILE A 86 19.83 -16.34 -37.59
C ILE A 86 18.78 -15.40 -36.94
N PRO A 87 17.77 -15.91 -36.19
CA PRO A 87 16.36 -15.59 -36.40
C PRO A 87 15.98 -14.13 -36.05
N ALA A 88 15.21 -13.49 -36.92
CA ALA A 88 14.74 -12.10 -36.75
C ALA A 88 14.06 -11.83 -35.38
N CYS A 89 13.52 -12.87 -34.72
CA CYS A 89 12.95 -12.77 -33.37
C CYS A 89 13.93 -12.34 -32.28
N ARG A 90 15.21 -12.77 -32.29
CA ARG A 90 16.15 -12.40 -31.22
C ARG A 90 16.60 -10.93 -31.32
N ARG A 91 16.81 -10.41 -32.53
CA ARG A 91 17.15 -8.99 -32.72
C ARG A 91 15.97 -8.09 -32.38
N GLY A 92 14.77 -8.43 -32.87
CA GLY A 92 13.54 -7.68 -32.56
C GLY A 92 13.23 -7.68 -31.08
N HIS A 93 13.32 -8.83 -30.39
CA HIS A 93 13.11 -8.92 -28.94
C HIS A 93 14.16 -8.16 -28.14
N ARG A 94 15.45 -8.25 -28.52
CA ARG A 94 16.52 -7.49 -27.87
C ARG A 94 16.34 -5.99 -28.08
N GLN A 95 15.91 -5.59 -29.28
CA GLN A 95 15.63 -4.20 -29.63
C GLN A 95 14.40 -3.67 -28.88
N TYR A 96 13.35 -4.48 -28.72
CA TYR A 96 12.16 -4.18 -27.91
C TYR A 96 12.51 -4.00 -26.42
N LEU A 97 13.30 -4.93 -25.85
CA LEU A 97 13.77 -4.82 -24.47
C LEU A 97 14.70 -3.62 -24.26
N SER A 98 15.48 -3.24 -25.27
CA SER A 98 16.36 -2.06 -25.20
C SER A 98 15.68 -0.74 -25.57
N SER A 99 14.50 -0.77 -26.20
CA SER A 99 13.73 0.43 -26.55
C SER A 99 12.80 0.87 -25.43
N GLY A 100 12.58 0.03 -24.42
CA GLY A 100 11.88 0.42 -23.20
C GLY A 100 12.77 1.29 -22.30
N PRO A 101 12.18 2.14 -21.45
CA PRO A 101 12.92 2.81 -20.39
C PRO A 101 13.70 1.79 -19.55
N PRO A 102 14.94 2.09 -19.12
CA PRO A 102 15.73 1.16 -18.32
C PRO A 102 15.18 1.08 -16.89
N TYR A 103 14.17 0.24 -16.68
CA TYR A 103 13.62 -0.03 -15.36
C TYR A 103 14.55 -0.93 -14.54
N ASP A 104 14.99 -0.46 -13.37
CA ASP A 104 15.66 -1.29 -12.36
C ASP A 104 14.61 -2.06 -11.54
N PHE A 105 14.12 -3.17 -12.10
CA PHE A 105 13.10 -4.00 -11.45
C PHE A 105 13.52 -4.54 -10.07
N PRO A 106 14.76 -5.04 -9.85
CA PRO A 106 15.19 -5.46 -8.51
C PRO A 106 15.10 -4.35 -7.46
N ARG A 107 15.58 -3.14 -7.79
CA ARG A 107 15.50 -1.99 -6.87
C ARG A 107 14.05 -1.58 -6.63
N TYR A 108 13.25 -1.45 -7.69
CA TYR A 108 11.83 -1.12 -7.58
C TYR A 108 11.07 -2.11 -6.69
N ARG A 109 11.27 -3.43 -6.90
CA ARG A 109 10.61 -4.46 -6.07
C ARG A 109 11.04 -4.39 -4.61
N SER A 110 12.30 -4.10 -4.35
CA SER A 110 12.81 -3.93 -2.98
C SER A 110 12.17 -2.71 -2.31
N THR A 111 12.12 -1.56 -2.98
CA THR A 111 11.44 -0.35 -2.49
C THR A 111 9.96 -0.60 -2.21
N VAL A 112 9.23 -1.23 -3.14
CA VAL A 112 7.81 -1.57 -2.95
C VAL A 112 7.62 -2.48 -1.73
N HIS A 113 8.49 -3.48 -1.57
CA HIS A 113 8.42 -4.38 -0.43
C HIS A 113 8.64 -3.66 0.90
N GLU A 114 9.69 -2.85 1.02
CA GLU A 114 10.01 -2.06 2.21
C GLU A 114 8.87 -1.09 2.57
N VAL A 115 8.37 -0.36 1.57
CA VAL A 115 7.24 0.55 1.73
C VAL A 115 6.00 -0.21 2.22
N THR A 116 5.65 -1.33 1.58
CA THR A 116 4.50 -2.15 1.97
C THR A 116 4.61 -2.64 3.41
N GLN A 117 5.81 -3.08 3.82
CA GLN A 117 6.07 -3.53 5.17
C GLN A 117 5.92 -2.38 6.18
N ALA A 118 6.46 -1.20 5.88
CA ALA A 118 6.33 -0.01 6.72
C ALA A 118 4.86 0.40 6.90
N PHE A 119 4.07 0.40 5.83
CA PHE A 119 2.63 0.64 5.89
C PHE A 119 1.91 -0.38 6.75
N ALA A 120 2.17 -1.66 6.52
CA ALA A 120 1.52 -2.75 7.25
C ALA A 120 1.85 -2.68 8.75
N ALA A 121 3.12 -2.40 9.10
CA ALA A 121 3.54 -2.22 10.48
C ALA A 121 2.84 -1.02 11.13
N ALA A 122 2.84 0.14 10.47
CA ALA A 122 2.16 1.33 10.97
C ALA A 122 0.65 1.13 11.13
N SER A 123 -0.01 0.43 10.20
CA SER A 123 -1.44 0.12 10.29
C SER A 123 -1.79 -0.84 11.42
N ARG A 124 -0.97 -1.87 11.66
CA ARG A 124 -1.15 -2.74 12.83
C ARG A 124 -1.00 -1.97 14.14
N GLU A 125 -0.03 -1.06 14.22
CA GLU A 125 0.17 -0.26 15.44
C GLU A 125 -1.00 0.69 15.68
N VAL A 126 -1.49 1.41 14.66
CA VAL A 126 -2.66 2.30 14.83
C VAL A 126 -3.92 1.52 15.23
N LEU A 127 -4.17 0.35 14.65
CA LEU A 127 -5.31 -0.50 15.03
C LEU A 127 -5.20 -1.00 16.48
N ALA A 128 -3.99 -1.33 16.91
CA ALA A 128 -3.75 -1.72 18.30
C ALA A 128 -3.97 -0.54 19.26
N VAL A 129 -3.56 0.68 18.89
CA VAL A 129 -3.84 1.90 19.66
C VAL A 129 -5.36 2.20 19.71
N GLU A 130 -6.09 2.02 18.59
CA GLU A 130 -7.56 2.16 18.59
C GLU A 130 -8.21 1.19 19.59
N ALA A 131 -7.80 -0.08 19.57
CA ALA A 131 -8.34 -1.09 20.48
C ALA A 131 -8.04 -0.79 21.95
N GLU A 132 -6.86 -0.25 22.25
CA GLU A 132 -6.46 0.19 23.59
C GLU A 132 -7.29 1.38 24.08
N LEU A 133 -7.53 2.37 23.20
CA LEU A 133 -8.37 3.53 23.50
C LEU A 133 -9.83 3.13 23.71
N ALA A 134 -10.37 2.25 22.87
CA ALA A 134 -11.76 1.81 22.96
C ALA A 134 -12.02 0.88 24.15
N GLY A 135 -11.04 0.06 24.53
CA GLY A 135 -11.16 -0.95 25.58
C GLY A 135 -10.64 -0.46 26.93
N PRO A 136 -9.38 -0.80 27.31
CA PRO A 136 -8.84 -0.53 28.65
C PRO A 136 -8.93 0.92 29.11
N ARG A 137 -8.79 1.87 28.20
CA ARG A 137 -8.78 3.31 28.54
C ARG A 137 -10.16 3.95 28.53
N ALA A 138 -11.18 3.24 28.04
CA ALA A 138 -12.57 3.70 27.95
C ALA A 138 -12.71 5.11 27.29
N GLN A 139 -11.94 5.37 26.24
CA GLN A 139 -11.94 6.60 25.44
C GLN A 139 -12.54 6.36 24.04
N PRO A 140 -13.86 6.12 23.91
CA PRO A 140 -14.50 5.78 22.64
C PRO A 140 -14.46 6.92 21.62
N LEU A 141 -14.43 8.18 22.07
CA LEU A 141 -14.33 9.35 21.20
C LEU A 141 -12.96 9.40 20.50
N LEU A 142 -11.87 9.27 21.26
CA LEU A 142 -10.52 9.17 20.69
C LEU A 142 -10.40 7.96 19.74
N ALA A 143 -10.92 6.79 20.13
CA ALA A 143 -10.94 5.62 19.26
C ALA A 143 -11.72 5.88 17.95
N SER A 144 -12.82 6.63 18.01
CA SER A 144 -13.60 6.99 16.82
C SER A 144 -12.81 7.89 15.85
N HIS A 145 -12.02 8.83 16.37
CA HIS A 145 -11.10 9.65 15.56
C HIS A 145 -10.04 8.79 14.90
N VAL A 146 -9.42 7.86 15.63
CA VAL A 146 -8.42 6.94 15.09
C VAL A 146 -9.00 6.05 13.98
N ARG A 147 -10.23 5.56 14.16
CA ARG A 147 -10.94 4.80 13.13
C ARG A 147 -11.20 5.65 11.90
N ARG A 148 -11.71 6.87 12.08
CA ARG A 148 -11.97 7.81 10.97
C ARG A 148 -10.69 8.14 10.21
N LEU A 149 -9.57 8.33 10.92
CA LEU A 149 -8.24 8.50 10.34
C LEU A 149 -7.87 7.32 9.44
N GLN A 150 -8.05 6.07 9.89
CA GLN A 150 -7.78 4.88 9.07
C GLN A 150 -8.64 4.82 7.80
N GLN A 151 -9.93 5.15 7.90
CA GLN A 151 -10.83 5.18 6.73
C GLN A 151 -10.42 6.23 5.70
N LEU A 152 -9.97 7.40 6.16
CA LEU A 152 -9.49 8.47 5.29
C LEU A 152 -8.16 8.09 4.62
N GLU A 153 -7.26 7.44 5.35
CA GLU A 153 -6.00 6.90 4.81
C GLU A 153 -6.26 5.83 3.74
N GLU A 154 -7.19 4.90 3.97
CA GLU A 154 -7.62 3.91 2.98
C GLU A 154 -8.21 4.59 1.74
N THR A 155 -9.07 5.58 1.94
CA THR A 155 -9.67 6.35 0.83
C THR A 155 -8.60 7.09 0.02
N ARG A 156 -7.59 7.68 0.68
CA ARG A 156 -6.46 8.34 0.02
C ARG A 156 -5.68 7.31 -0.81
N LEU A 157 -5.33 6.17 -0.23
CA LEU A 157 -4.63 5.07 -0.89
C LEU A 157 -5.35 4.60 -2.16
N ALA A 158 -6.64 4.28 -2.05
CA ALA A 158 -7.44 3.83 -3.18
C ALA A 158 -7.53 4.90 -4.29
N THR A 159 -7.68 6.18 -3.92
CA THR A 159 -7.76 7.28 -4.89
C THR A 159 -6.43 7.50 -5.60
N VAL A 160 -5.31 7.41 -4.88
CA VAL A 160 -3.95 7.50 -5.47
C VAL A 160 -3.66 6.31 -6.39
N ALA A 161 -4.05 5.09 -6.00
CA ALA A 161 -3.90 3.92 -6.86
C ALA A 161 -4.67 4.08 -8.19
N LEU A 162 -5.91 4.58 -8.13
CA LEU A 162 -6.69 4.90 -9.34
C LEU A 162 -6.01 5.98 -10.20
N LEU A 163 -5.46 7.03 -9.59
CA LEU A 163 -4.68 8.06 -10.30
C LEU A 163 -3.46 7.48 -11.01
N GLN A 164 -2.74 6.56 -10.37
CA GLN A 164 -1.56 5.90 -10.95
C GLN A 164 -1.95 5.01 -12.14
N LEU A 165 -3.05 4.26 -12.03
CA LEU A 165 -3.56 3.43 -13.13
C LEU A 165 -4.00 4.27 -14.34
N MET A 166 -4.61 5.43 -14.10
CA MET A 166 -5.06 6.33 -15.17
C MET A 166 -3.93 7.21 -15.75
N GLY A 167 -2.80 7.33 -15.05
CA GLY A 167 -1.65 8.14 -15.46
C GLY A 167 -0.70 7.44 -16.45
N THR A 168 -0.98 6.19 -16.83
CA THR A 168 -0.15 5.45 -17.80
C THR A 168 -0.33 6.01 -19.22
N PRO A 169 0.76 6.37 -19.92
CA PRO A 169 0.74 7.18 -21.15
C PRO A 169 0.11 6.50 -22.39
N GLU A 170 -0.27 5.22 -22.31
CA GLU A 170 -0.80 4.46 -23.44
C GLU A 170 -2.28 4.80 -23.78
N LEU A 171 -2.96 5.60 -22.95
CA LEU A 171 -4.40 5.92 -23.08
C LEU A 171 -4.71 7.42 -22.92
N THR A 172 -3.77 8.31 -23.26
CA THR A 172 -3.93 9.75 -23.00
C THR A 172 -4.72 10.44 -24.12
N GLY A 173 -6.02 10.60 -23.91
CA GLY A 173 -6.85 11.49 -24.73
C GLY A 173 -8.13 11.97 -24.08
N GLN A 174 -8.76 11.18 -23.20
CA GLN A 174 -10.18 11.40 -22.87
C GLN A 174 -10.51 11.67 -21.38
N ASP A 175 -9.61 11.40 -20.43
CA ASP A 175 -9.97 11.36 -18.99
C ASP A 175 -9.40 12.49 -18.12
N SER A 176 -9.11 13.67 -18.70
CA SER A 176 -8.50 14.80 -17.96
C SER A 176 -9.38 15.32 -16.82
N LEU A 177 -10.70 15.35 -17.00
CA LEU A 177 -11.67 15.78 -15.98
C LEU A 177 -11.76 14.77 -14.82
N GLN A 178 -11.78 13.47 -15.11
CA GLN A 178 -11.78 12.43 -14.10
C GLN A 178 -10.47 12.42 -13.30
N MET A 179 -9.33 12.56 -13.98
CA MET A 179 -8.04 12.73 -13.30
C MET A 179 -8.04 13.97 -12.41
N HIS A 180 -8.59 15.09 -12.86
CA HIS A 180 -8.72 16.30 -12.04
C HIS A 180 -9.62 16.07 -10.82
N GLN A 181 -10.76 15.40 -10.97
CA GLN A 181 -11.65 15.04 -9.85
C GLN A 181 -10.95 14.15 -8.83
N LEU A 182 -10.19 13.14 -9.27
CA LEU A 182 -9.43 12.27 -8.38
C LEU A 182 -8.32 13.05 -7.65
N LYS A 183 -7.59 13.94 -8.32
CA LYS A 183 -6.60 14.84 -7.69
C LYS A 183 -7.25 15.72 -6.61
N MET A 184 -8.39 16.33 -6.93
CA MET A 184 -9.15 17.11 -5.95
C MET A 184 -9.63 16.26 -4.78
N LYS A 185 -10.03 15.01 -5.02
CA LYS A 185 -10.41 14.09 -3.95
C LYS A 185 -9.23 13.76 -3.03
N VAL A 186 -8.03 13.53 -3.58
CA VAL A 186 -6.81 13.33 -2.77
C VAL A 186 -6.51 14.54 -1.89
N ILE A 187 -6.59 15.76 -2.43
CA ILE A 187 -6.35 16.99 -1.67
C ILE A 187 -7.34 17.08 -0.50
N LYS A 188 -8.64 16.91 -0.78
CA LYS A 188 -9.69 16.97 0.24
C LYS A 188 -9.54 15.89 1.31
N THR A 189 -9.14 14.67 0.93
CA THR A 189 -8.91 13.63 1.95
C THR A 189 -7.69 13.92 2.81
N MET A 190 -6.63 14.52 2.26
CA MET A 190 -5.47 14.96 3.05
C MET A 190 -5.82 16.09 4.04
N GLU A 191 -6.68 17.02 3.63
CA GLU A 191 -7.23 18.07 4.52
C GLU A 191 -8.04 17.45 5.66
N ALA A 192 -8.95 16.53 5.35
CA ALA A 192 -9.75 15.83 6.35
C ALA A 192 -8.89 14.98 7.32
N ILE A 193 -7.79 14.39 6.85
CA ILE A 193 -6.83 13.69 7.72
C ILE A 193 -6.18 14.67 8.69
N SER A 194 -5.80 15.86 8.20
CA SER A 194 -5.17 16.89 9.02
C SER A 194 -6.13 17.43 10.09
N GLU A 195 -7.41 17.60 9.75
CA GLU A 195 -8.48 17.98 10.68
C GLU A 195 -8.66 16.94 11.80
N VAL A 196 -8.82 15.65 11.45
CA VAL A 196 -8.97 14.57 12.44
C VAL A 196 -7.76 14.46 13.37
N LEU A 197 -6.54 14.71 12.85
CA LEU A 197 -5.33 14.73 13.68
C LEU A 197 -5.32 15.91 14.66
N GLN A 198 -5.89 17.07 14.29
CA GLN A 198 -6.02 18.21 15.19
C GLN A 198 -7.06 17.94 16.28
N ASP A 199 -8.22 17.40 15.90
CA ASP A 199 -9.28 17.01 16.84
C ASP A 199 -8.78 15.97 17.83
N LEU A 200 -8.09 14.92 17.35
CA LEU A 200 -7.49 13.88 18.18
C LEU A 200 -6.53 14.47 19.23
N ARG A 201 -5.73 15.46 18.85
CA ARG A 201 -4.84 16.15 19.78
C ARG A 201 -5.62 16.94 20.83
N PHE A 202 -6.59 17.73 20.41
CA PHE A 202 -7.39 18.58 21.31
C PHE A 202 -8.18 17.74 22.33
N ASP A 203 -8.82 16.67 21.87
CA ASP A 203 -9.61 15.80 22.73
C ASP A 203 -8.73 14.98 23.69
N ALA A 204 -7.50 14.64 23.28
CA ALA A 204 -6.53 13.99 24.16
C ALA A 204 -5.96 14.92 25.23
N GLU A 205 -5.82 16.21 24.94
CA GLU A 205 -5.49 17.23 25.96
C GLU A 205 -6.64 17.40 26.97
N SER A 206 -7.89 17.14 26.56
CA SER A 206 -9.07 17.23 27.43
C SER A 206 -9.34 15.95 28.24
N ALA A 207 -8.79 14.82 27.83
CA ALA A 207 -8.99 13.51 28.46
C ALA A 207 -7.99 13.21 29.61
N GLU A 208 -6.99 14.06 29.82
CA GLU A 208 -6.01 13.98 30.90
C GLU A 208 -6.21 15.11 31.93
#